data_AF-A0A1C0YBU0-F1
#
_entry.id   AF-A0A1C0YBU0-F1
#
_cell.length_a   1.000
_cell.length_b   1.000
_cell.length_c   1.000
_cell.angle_alpha   90.00
_cell.angle_beta   90.00
_cell.angle_gamma   90.00
#
_symmetry.space_group_name_H-M   'P 1'
#
loop_
_entity.id
_entity.type
_entity.pdbx_description
1 polymer ?
#
loop_
_entity_poly.entity_id
_entity_poly.type
_entity_poly.pdbx_seq_one_letter_code
_entity_poly.pdbx_strand_id
1 'polypeptide(L)' 'MNGKNRKDVYPGLEVDIILKQHQRSGVRTKGIVKDLLTNSASHPHGIKVRLTDGQVGRVCETFPKV' A
#
# COMPACT_ATOMS: atom_id res chain seq x y z
N MET A 1 -0.13 10.59 2.22
CA MET A 1 0.46 10.19 3.54
C MET A 1 1.44 9.03 3.32
N ASN A 2 2.19 8.58 4.34
CA ASN A 2 3.23 7.54 4.18
C ASN A 2 2.72 6.08 4.24
N GLY A 3 1.40 5.86 4.31
CA GLY A 3 0.79 4.53 4.31
C GLY A 3 1.15 3.62 5.48
N LYS A 4 1.67 4.16 6.60
CA LYS A 4 2.09 3.36 7.77
C LYS A 4 0.96 3.03 8.74
N ASN A 5 -0.10 3.83 8.79
CA ASN A 5 -1.25 3.57 9.66
C ASN A 5 -2.37 2.90 8.87
N ARG A 6 -2.97 1.86 9.47
CA ARG A 6 -4.07 1.10 8.87
C ARG A 6 -5.30 1.97 8.64
N LYS A 7 -5.59 2.92 9.52
CA LYS A 7 -6.73 3.85 9.40
C LYS A 7 -6.66 4.76 8.17
N ASP A 8 -5.45 5.01 7.65
CA ASP A 8 -5.21 5.92 6.52
C ASP A 8 -5.21 5.18 5.17
N VAL A 9 -5.46 3.86 5.18
CA VAL A 9 -5.45 2.99 4.00
C VAL A 9 -6.77 2.22 3.96
N TYR A 10 -7.50 2.30 2.87
CA TYR A 10 -8.80 1.65 2.72
C TYR A 10 -9.02 1.18 1.28
N PRO A 11 -9.87 0.16 1.04
CA PRO A 11 -10.22 -0.27 -0.31
C PRO A 11 -10.75 0.89 -1.15
N GLY A 12 -10.32 0.97 -2.42
CA GLY A 12 -10.65 2.08 -3.33
C GLY A 12 -9.70 3.27 -3.26
N LEU A 13 -8.79 3.32 -2.28
CA LEU A 13 -7.74 4.34 -2.21
C LEU A 13 -6.66 4.11 -3.27
N GLU A 14 -6.23 5.18 -3.93
CA GLU A 14 -5.06 5.16 -4.81
C GLU A 14 -3.77 5.22 -3.97
N VAL A 15 -2.86 4.30 -4.24
CA VAL A 15 -1.61 4.14 -3.50
C VAL A 15 -0.45 3.79 -4.42
N ASP A 16 0.76 4.12 -3.96
CA ASP A 16 1.97 3.50 -4.46
C ASP A 16 2.41 2.41 -3.48
N ILE A 17 2.70 1.22 -4.02
CA ILE A 17 3.24 0.09 -3.27
C ILE A 17 4.64 -0.29 -3.75
N ILE A 18 5.43 -0.87 -2.86
CA ILE A 18 6.64 -1.61 -3.23
C ILE A 18 6.36 -3.11 -3.23
N LEU A 19 6.56 -3.74 -4.39
CA LEU A 19 6.46 -5.20 -4.55
C LEU A 19 7.72 -5.86 -4.00
N LYS A 20 7.62 -7.13 -3.60
CA LYS A 20 8.78 -7.90 -3.10
C LYS A 20 9.94 -7.89 -4.10
N GLN A 21 9.64 -8.08 -5.39
CA GLN A 21 10.62 -8.04 -6.48
C GLN A 21 11.31 -6.69 -6.66
N HIS A 22 10.68 -5.60 -6.21
CA HIS A 22 11.20 -4.23 -6.33
C HIS A 22 11.79 -3.68 -5.04
N GLN A 23 11.88 -4.47 -3.96
CA GLN A 23 12.45 -4.02 -2.68
C GLN A 23 13.89 -3.51 -2.80
N ARG A 24 14.69 -4.08 -3.72
CA ARG A 24 16.07 -3.63 -3.97
C ARG A 24 16.15 -2.43 -4.91
N SER A 25 15.30 -2.38 -5.93
CA SER A 25 15.32 -1.32 -6.93
C SER A 25 14.59 -0.05 -6.49
N GLY A 26 13.72 -0.15 -5.49
CA GLY A 26 12.89 0.98 -5.02
C GLY A 26 11.76 1.34 -5.98
N VAL A 27 11.57 0.59 -7.06
CA VAL A 27 10.49 0.82 -8.04
C VAL A 27 9.14 0.69 -7.34
N ARG A 28 8.31 1.72 -7.49
CA ARG A 28 6.96 1.77 -6.94
C ARG A 28 5.94 1.43 -8.02
N THR A 29 4.91 0.71 -7.62
CA THR A 29 3.79 0.34 -8.46
C THR A 29 2.56 1.09 -7.95
N LYS A 30 1.99 1.92 -8.82
CA LYS A 30 0.74 2.63 -8.55
C LYS A 30 -0.45 1.69 -8.76
N GLY A 31 -1.46 1.80 -7.92
CA GLY A 31 -2.74 1.14 -8.14
C GLY A 31 -3.78 1.43 -7.08
N ILE A 32 -4.91 0.73 -7.17
CA ILE A 32 -6.05 0.89 -6.26
C ILE A 32 -6.08 -0.25 -5.25
N VAL A 33 -6.21 0.07 -3.96
CA VAL A 33 -6.32 -0.93 -2.89
C VAL A 33 -7.59 -1.76 -3.06
N LYS A 34 -7.44 -3.09 -3.02
CA LYS A 34 -8.53 -4.07 -2.92
C LYS A 34 -8.67 -4.56 -1.49
N ASP A 35 -7.62 -5.18 -0.94
CA ASP A 35 -7.64 -5.79 0.40
C ASP A 35 -6.50 -5.26 1.27
N LEU A 36 -6.75 -5.10 2.58
CA LEU A 36 -5.71 -4.83 3.57
C LEU A 36 -5.26 -6.13 4.25
N LEU A 37 -3.97 -6.41 4.20
CA LEU A 37 -3.36 -7.67 4.67
C LEU A 37 -2.54 -7.53 5.96
N THR A 38 -2.44 -6.33 6.55
CA THR A 38 -1.72 -6.10 7.83
C THR A 38 -2.70 -5.86 8.96
N ASN A 39 -2.82 -6.79 9.91
CA ASN A 39 -3.80 -6.68 10.99
C ASN A 39 -3.49 -5.58 12.03
N SER A 40 -2.21 -5.30 12.28
CA SER A 40 -1.79 -4.27 13.23
C SER A 40 -2.25 -2.87 12.81
N ALA A 41 -2.48 -2.00 13.80
CA ALA A 41 -2.89 -0.61 13.57
C ALA A 41 -1.84 0.22 12.80
N SER A 42 -0.56 -0.11 12.94
CA SER A 42 0.53 0.52 12.20
C SER A 42 1.65 -0.47 11.87
N HIS A 43 2.45 -0.14 10.86
CA HIS A 43 3.62 -0.94 10.48
C HIS A 43 4.74 -0.05 9.93
N PRO A 44 6.01 -0.27 10.32
CA PRO A 44 7.13 0.64 9.99
C PRO A 44 7.39 0.76 8.49
N HIS A 45 7.17 -0.32 7.73
CA HIS A 45 7.35 -0.37 6.28
C HIS A 45 6.07 -0.13 5.48
N GLY A 46 4.98 0.30 6.14
CA GLY A 46 3.70 0.47 5.49
C GLY A 46 2.76 -0.72 5.62
N ILE A 47 1.47 -0.46 5.39
CA ILE A 47 0.42 -1.47 5.39
C ILE A 47 0.57 -2.36 4.16
N LYS A 48 0.56 -3.68 4.37
CA LYS A 48 0.53 -4.64 3.26
C LYS A 48 -0.87 -4.64 2.66
N VAL A 49 -0.96 -4.49 1.34
CA VAL A 49 -2.23 -4.47 0.61
C VAL A 49 -2.16 -5.38 -0.60
N ARG A 50 -3.34 -5.78 -1.08
CA ARG A 50 -3.56 -6.31 -2.43
C ARG A 50 -4.18 -5.21 -3.27
N LEU A 51 -3.71 -5.01 -4.48
CA LEU A 51 -4.31 -4.10 -5.46
C LEU A 51 -5.44 -4.78 -6.24
N THR A 52 -6.27 -3.99 -6.93
CA THR A 52 -7.38 -4.50 -7.75
C THR A 52 -6.95 -5.44 -8.87
N ASP A 53 -5.73 -5.28 -9.37
CA ASP A 53 -5.10 -6.15 -10.38
C ASP A 53 -4.47 -7.44 -9.80
N GLY A 54 -4.56 -7.64 -8.47
CA GLY A 54 -4.05 -8.82 -7.77
C GLY A 54 -2.62 -8.68 -7.24
N GLN A 55 -1.89 -7.61 -7.56
CA GLN A 55 -0.53 -7.39 -7.07
C GLN A 55 -0.51 -7.16 -5.55
N VAL A 56 0.55 -7.62 -4.88
CA VAL A 56 0.67 -7.53 -3.41
C VAL A 56 1.99 -6.87 -3.03
N GLY A 57 1.88 -5.82 -2.20
CA GLY A 57 3.05 -5.05 -1.75
C GLY A 57 2.77 -4.27 -0.47
N ARG A 58 3.75 -3.45 -0.08
CA ARG A 58 3.67 -2.55 1.08
C ARG A 58 3.42 -1.13 0.59
N VAL A 59 2.45 -0.43 1.17
CA VAL A 59 2.15 0.97 0.82
C VAL A 59 3.33 1.87 1.21
N CYS A 60 3.79 2.67 0.25
CA CYS A 60 4.79 3.71 0.45
C CYS A 60 4.15 5.09 0.51
N GLU A 61 3.11 5.31 -0.30
CA GLU A 61 2.47 6.60 -0.45
C GLU A 61 0.98 6.43 -0.73
N THR A 62 0.16 7.33 -0.17
CA THR A 62 -1.30 7.36 -0.35
C THR A 62 -1.74 8.67 -1.00
N PHE A 63 -2.70 8.57 -1.92
CA PHE A 63 -3.30 9.69 -2.65
C PHE A 63 -4.79 9.80 -2.32
N PRO A 64 -5.15 10.32 -1.14
CA PRO A 64 -6.54 10.58 -0.79
C PRO A 64 -7.12 11.64 -1.75
N LYS A 65 -8.35 11.40 -2.22
CA LYS A 65 -9.08 12.40 -3.01
C LYS A 65 -9.54 13.50 -2.05
N VAL A 66 -9.19 14.73 -2.40
CA VAL A 66 -9.54 15.96 -1.66
C VAL A 66 -11.04 16.22 -1.74
#